data_AF-A0A958JV96-F1
#
_entry.id   AF-A0A958JV96-F1
#
_cell.length_a   1.000
_cell.length_b   1.000
_cell.length_c   1.000
_cell.angle_alpha   90.00
_cell.angle_beta   90.00
_cell.angle_gamma   90.00
#
_symmetry.space_group_name_H-M   'P 1'
#
loop_
_entity.id
_entity.type
_entity.pdbx_description
1 polymer ?
#
loop_
_entity_poly.entity_id
_entity_poly.type
_entity_poly.pdbx_seq_one_letter_code
_entity_poly.pdbx_strand_id
1 'polypeptide(L)'
;MRKVLIFTTDFHSGGELSERLKQGAVSVKFVTTVDQAIGWMKERNFDLLIVKDECTKEQLTELGLALWNADPTALAFVTPFEGEFRENPAYYKVLGFQPLSLEDLNRALAELHPGQEEPHPNSFPVLVVEDLDSPRDIICIFIESLGFSEVTGCASADEALKSLERDPDHYKCIVTDIRMPKISGKEFIEIVRSHPRLQHLPIIVLTAHGTLDMLVDCLRLGASGFLIKPPKKEDMMRELSRARRIDQKKEAPRLASYQEAEYIRKLVEEQKVT
;
A
#
# COMPACT_ATOMS: atom_id res chain seq x y z
N MET A 1 0.53 10.41 13.60
CA MET A 1 0.71 8.97 13.84
C MET A 1 -0.34 8.25 13.01
N ARG A 2 0.00 7.10 12.39
CA ARG A 2 -0.96 6.34 11.56
C ARG A 2 -1.99 5.69 12.48
N LYS A 3 -3.28 5.79 12.14
CA LYS A 3 -4.33 5.18 12.97
C LYS A 3 -4.36 3.68 12.81
N VAL A 4 -4.60 2.99 13.91
CA VAL A 4 -4.70 1.53 13.95
C VAL A 4 -6.04 1.14 14.55
N LEU A 5 -6.72 0.19 13.92
CA LEU A 5 -7.91 -0.47 14.41
C LEU A 5 -7.55 -1.92 14.68
N ILE A 6 -7.85 -2.42 15.87
CA ILE A 6 -7.72 -3.85 16.20
C ILE A 6 -9.08 -4.36 16.60
N PHE A 7 -9.51 -5.43 15.96
CA PHE A 7 -10.66 -6.21 16.35
C PHE A 7 -10.20 -7.40 17.18
N THR A 8 -10.72 -7.56 18.40
CA THR A 8 -10.37 -8.72 19.22
C THR A 8 -11.55 -9.34 19.94
N THR A 9 -11.66 -10.67 19.90
CA THR A 9 -12.66 -11.44 20.68
C THR A 9 -12.12 -11.87 22.04
N ASP A 10 -10.79 -11.93 22.23
CA ASP A 10 -10.15 -12.33 23.49
C ASP A 10 -9.82 -11.13 24.39
N PHE A 11 -10.21 -11.25 25.66
CA PHE A 11 -10.13 -10.22 26.69
C PHE A 11 -8.75 -10.12 27.35
N HIS A 12 -7.97 -11.20 27.39
CA HIS A 12 -6.64 -11.17 28.02
C HIS A 12 -5.62 -10.45 27.13
N SER A 13 -5.64 -10.74 25.83
CA SER A 13 -4.74 -10.16 24.84
C SER A 13 -4.88 -8.64 24.69
N GLY A 14 -6.09 -8.08 24.79
CA GLY A 14 -6.34 -6.64 24.65
C GLY A 14 -5.87 -5.80 25.85
N GLY A 15 -5.91 -6.38 27.07
CA GLY A 15 -5.50 -5.70 28.30
C GLY A 15 -3.98 -5.52 28.40
N GLU A 16 -3.21 -6.58 28.10
CA GLU A 16 -1.75 -6.54 28.13
C GLU A 16 -1.18 -5.60 27.05
N LEU A 17 -1.81 -5.57 25.87
CA LEU A 17 -1.49 -4.63 24.80
C LEU A 17 -1.70 -3.18 25.22
N SER A 18 -2.78 -2.92 25.96
CA SER A 18 -3.11 -1.59 26.52
C SER A 18 -2.00 -1.05 27.42
N GLU A 19 -1.56 -1.87 28.37
CA GLU A 19 -0.61 -1.45 29.40
C GLU A 19 0.77 -1.16 28.82
N ARG A 20 1.18 -1.92 27.80
CA ARG A 20 2.45 -1.71 27.09
C ARG A 20 2.43 -0.48 26.18
N LEU A 21 1.33 -0.24 25.46
CA LEU A 21 1.22 0.89 24.53
C LEU A 21 1.03 2.25 25.23
N LYS A 22 0.43 2.26 26.43
CA LYS A 22 0.35 3.47 27.28
C LYS A 22 1.72 4.02 27.67
N GLN A 23 2.78 3.21 27.64
CA GLN A 23 4.14 3.66 27.94
C GLN A 23 4.77 4.48 26.79
N GLY A 24 4.20 4.45 25.58
CA GLY A 24 4.76 5.06 24.37
C GLY A 24 4.09 6.36 23.88
N ALA A 25 3.33 7.07 24.71
CA ALA A 25 2.56 8.28 24.34
C ALA A 25 1.49 8.07 23.24
N VAL A 26 0.93 6.86 23.15
CA VAL A 26 -0.11 6.47 22.18
C VAL A 26 -1.50 6.60 22.80
N SER A 27 -2.43 7.29 22.15
CA SER A 27 -3.82 7.36 22.60
C SER A 27 -4.59 6.09 22.22
N VAL A 28 -4.74 5.18 23.19
CA VAL A 28 -5.48 3.92 23.02
C VAL A 28 -6.92 4.06 23.52
N LYS A 29 -7.90 3.67 22.69
CA LYS A 29 -9.32 3.64 23.02
C LYS A 29 -9.84 2.21 22.98
N PHE A 30 -10.56 1.82 24.03
CA PHE A 30 -11.24 0.53 24.12
C PHE A 30 -12.74 0.78 23.97
N VAL A 31 -13.36 0.03 23.07
CA VAL A 31 -14.80 0.08 22.84
C VAL A 31 -15.34 -1.33 22.77
N THR A 32 -16.57 -1.51 23.23
CA THR A 32 -17.23 -2.82 23.29
C THR A 32 -18.34 -2.98 22.27
N THR A 33 -18.57 -1.95 21.44
CA THR A 33 -19.57 -2.00 20.36
C THR A 33 -19.04 -1.31 19.11
N VAL A 34 -19.58 -1.72 17.96
CA VAL A 34 -19.34 -1.10 16.65
C VAL A 34 -19.72 0.38 16.62
N ASP A 35 -20.87 0.73 17.20
CA ASP A 35 -21.36 2.12 17.22
C ASP A 35 -20.42 3.05 17.98
N GLN A 36 -19.88 2.60 19.12
CA GLN A 36 -18.88 3.33 19.87
C GLN A 36 -17.62 3.53 19.02
N ALA A 37 -17.17 2.49 18.33
CA ALA A 37 -16.01 2.56 17.45
C ALA A 37 -16.20 3.59 16.33
N ILE A 38 -17.34 3.56 15.65
CA ILE A 38 -17.71 4.51 14.60
C ILE A 38 -17.76 5.95 15.15
N GLY A 39 -18.28 6.14 16.37
CA GLY A 39 -18.28 7.43 17.06
C GLY A 39 -16.86 8.00 17.21
N TRP A 40 -15.93 7.21 17.76
CA TRP A 40 -14.53 7.61 17.91
C TRP A 40 -13.83 7.86 16.57
N MET A 41 -14.17 7.09 15.53
CA MET A 41 -13.66 7.31 14.18
C MET A 41 -14.09 8.67 13.61
N LYS A 42 -15.37 9.05 13.80
CA LYS A 42 -15.90 10.35 13.38
C LYS A 42 -15.24 11.51 14.12
N GLU A 43 -14.97 11.35 15.41
CA GLU A 43 -14.26 12.35 16.24
C GLU A 43 -12.77 12.43 15.93
N ARG A 44 -12.24 11.47 15.16
CA ARG A 44 -10.84 11.38 14.72
C ARG A 44 -9.81 11.38 15.84
N ASN A 45 -10.20 11.10 17.08
CA ASN A 45 -9.40 11.26 18.28
C ASN A 45 -8.90 9.93 18.85
N PHE A 46 -8.02 9.26 18.11
CA PHE A 46 -7.34 8.04 18.54
C PHE A 46 -6.12 7.77 17.67
N ASP A 47 -5.13 7.09 18.25
CA ASP A 47 -4.01 6.47 17.53
C ASP A 47 -4.24 4.97 17.37
N LEU A 48 -4.81 4.33 18.41
CA LEU A 48 -5.22 2.93 18.39
C LEU A 48 -6.63 2.76 18.95
N LEU A 49 -7.51 2.13 18.19
CA LEU A 49 -8.86 1.76 18.61
C LEU A 49 -8.96 0.24 18.67
N ILE A 50 -9.34 -0.30 19.83
CA ILE A 50 -9.54 -1.73 20.03
C ILE A 50 -11.03 -1.98 20.24
N VAL A 51 -11.63 -2.71 19.29
CA VAL A 51 -13.04 -3.09 19.32
C VAL A 51 -13.13 -4.51 19.84
N LYS A 52 -13.84 -4.66 20.95
CA LYS A 52 -14.11 -5.94 21.59
C LYS A 52 -15.57 -6.32 21.37
N ASP A 53 -15.83 -7.12 20.34
CA ASP A 53 -17.16 -7.65 20.07
C ASP A 53 -17.06 -8.97 19.30
N GLU A 54 -18.14 -9.72 19.19
CA GLU A 54 -18.30 -10.71 18.12
C GLU A 54 -18.98 -9.98 16.95
N CYS A 55 -18.19 -9.50 15.99
CA CYS A 55 -18.78 -8.75 14.89
C CYS A 55 -19.33 -9.67 13.82
N THR A 56 -20.56 -9.39 13.40
CA THR A 56 -21.10 -9.94 12.16
C THR A 56 -20.36 -9.38 10.95
N LYS A 57 -20.59 -10.00 9.81
CA LYS A 57 -20.04 -9.59 8.52
C LYS A 57 -20.44 -8.16 8.14
N GLU A 58 -21.69 -7.80 8.39
CA GLU A 58 -22.26 -6.48 8.14
C GLU A 58 -21.57 -5.43 9.02
N GLN A 59 -21.37 -5.75 10.30
CA GLN A 59 -20.69 -4.86 11.25
C GLN A 59 -19.21 -4.64 10.90
N LEU A 60 -18.49 -5.69 10.48
CA LEU A 60 -17.12 -5.54 9.98
C LEU A 60 -17.06 -4.68 8.70
N THR A 61 -18.07 -4.79 7.82
CA THR A 61 -18.18 -3.95 6.62
C THR A 61 -18.38 -2.49 7.01
N GLU A 62 -19.31 -2.21 7.91
CA GLU A 62 -19.59 -0.86 8.40
C GLU A 62 -18.36 -0.24 9.08
N LEU A 63 -17.65 -1.01 9.90
CA LEU A 63 -16.41 -0.59 10.52
C LEU A 63 -15.30 -0.31 9.50
N GLY A 64 -15.10 -1.20 8.53
CA GLY A 64 -14.11 -1.01 7.48
C GLY A 64 -14.38 0.26 6.67
N LEU A 65 -15.64 0.49 6.31
CA LEU A 65 -16.07 1.70 5.60
C LEU A 65 -15.93 2.97 6.45
N ALA A 66 -16.32 2.90 7.73
CA ALA A 66 -16.18 4.02 8.65
C ALA A 66 -14.70 4.39 8.88
N LEU A 67 -13.83 3.38 9.04
CA LEU A 67 -12.40 3.57 9.19
C LEU A 67 -11.80 4.16 7.91
N TRP A 68 -12.14 3.59 6.75
CA TRP A 68 -11.72 4.09 5.45
C TRP A 68 -12.10 5.56 5.25
N ASN A 69 -13.34 5.94 5.59
CA ASN A 69 -13.80 7.33 5.48
C ASN A 69 -13.12 8.27 6.49
N ALA A 70 -12.78 7.78 7.68
CA ALA A 70 -12.14 8.56 8.72
C ALA A 70 -10.64 8.77 8.46
N ASP A 71 -9.96 7.71 8.04
CA ASP A 71 -8.55 7.66 7.69
C ASP A 71 -8.30 6.47 6.73
N PRO A 72 -8.28 6.71 5.41
CA PRO A 72 -8.00 5.66 4.42
C PRO A 72 -6.60 5.06 4.54
N THR A 73 -5.71 5.70 5.29
CA THR A 73 -4.37 5.19 5.57
C THR A 73 -4.36 4.29 6.80
N ALA A 74 -5.44 4.21 7.59
CA ALA A 74 -5.48 3.40 8.79
C ALA A 74 -5.23 1.91 8.48
N LEU A 75 -4.66 1.20 9.45
CA LEU A 75 -4.55 -0.26 9.39
C LEU A 75 -5.62 -0.89 10.27
N ALA A 76 -6.22 -1.96 9.77
CA ALA A 76 -7.19 -2.74 10.54
C ALA A 76 -6.68 -4.17 10.70
N PHE A 77 -6.68 -4.67 11.93
CA PHE A 77 -6.23 -6.02 12.30
C PHE A 77 -7.34 -6.79 13.01
N VAL A 78 -7.30 -8.13 12.96
CA VAL A 78 -8.27 -9.02 13.62
C VAL A 78 -7.54 -10.13 14.41
N THR A 79 -7.86 -10.33 15.70
CA THR A 79 -7.26 -11.32 16.64
C THR A 79 -8.27 -11.93 17.65
N PRO A 80 -7.91 -12.95 18.45
CA PRO A 80 -7.16 -14.13 18.05
C PRO A 80 -8.04 -15.07 17.20
N PHE A 81 -7.43 -15.69 16.20
CA PHE A 81 -8.08 -16.63 15.32
C PHE A 81 -7.98 -18.05 15.91
N GLU A 82 -9.00 -18.47 16.66
CA GLU A 82 -9.22 -19.88 17.01
C GLU A 82 -10.64 -20.28 16.60
N GLY A 83 -10.85 -20.55 15.31
CA GLY A 83 -12.12 -21.03 14.79
C GLY A 83 -12.18 -21.11 13.27
N GLU A 84 -12.90 -22.10 12.76
CA GLU A 84 -13.22 -22.22 11.33
C GLU A 84 -14.05 -21.00 10.88
N PHE A 85 -13.38 -19.96 10.37
CA PHE A 85 -14.08 -19.00 9.53
C PHE A 85 -14.60 -19.74 8.30
N ARG A 86 -15.91 -19.97 8.26
CA ARG A 86 -16.61 -20.54 7.11
C ARG A 86 -16.65 -19.61 5.89
N GLU A 87 -15.98 -18.46 5.91
CA GLU A 87 -15.89 -17.58 4.75
C GLU A 87 -14.46 -17.11 4.42
N ASN A 88 -14.29 -16.93 3.11
CA ASN A 88 -13.05 -16.70 2.36
C ASN A 88 -12.18 -15.56 2.94
N PRO A 89 -10.91 -15.81 3.32
CA PRO A 89 -9.93 -14.79 3.74
C PRO A 89 -9.80 -13.58 2.80
N ALA A 90 -10.17 -13.73 1.52
CA ALA A 90 -10.26 -12.63 0.57
C ALA A 90 -11.21 -11.52 1.03
N TYR A 91 -12.31 -11.84 1.72
CA TYR A 91 -13.32 -10.86 2.14
C TYR A 91 -12.77 -9.82 3.12
N TYR A 92 -12.01 -10.24 4.13
CA TYR A 92 -11.38 -9.32 5.09
C TYR A 92 -10.33 -8.43 4.44
N LYS A 93 -9.59 -9.01 3.48
CA LYS A 93 -8.64 -8.27 2.66
C LYS A 93 -9.32 -7.19 1.81
N VAL A 94 -10.54 -7.44 1.30
CA VAL A 94 -11.34 -6.43 0.58
C VAL A 94 -11.68 -5.24 1.49
N LEU A 95 -11.96 -5.51 2.77
CA LEU A 95 -12.28 -4.48 3.76
C LEU A 95 -11.05 -3.83 4.41
N GLY A 96 -9.84 -4.20 3.98
CA GLY A 96 -8.58 -3.66 4.52
C GLY A 96 -8.16 -4.28 5.87
N PHE A 97 -8.85 -5.32 6.32
CA PHE A 97 -8.49 -6.06 7.54
C PHE A 97 -7.41 -7.10 7.24
N GLN A 98 -6.35 -7.10 8.04
CA GLN A 98 -5.31 -8.12 8.03
C GLN A 98 -5.52 -9.09 9.19
N PRO A 99 -5.78 -10.39 8.90
CA PRO A 99 -5.78 -11.40 9.96
C PRO A 99 -4.36 -11.58 10.46
N LEU A 100 -4.15 -11.47 11.77
CA LEU A 100 -2.84 -11.68 12.39
C LEU A 100 -2.96 -12.64 13.56
N SER A 101 -1.93 -13.45 13.75
CA SER A 101 -1.74 -14.13 15.03
C SER A 101 -1.45 -13.10 16.12
N LEU A 102 -1.67 -13.47 17.39
CA LEU A 102 -1.31 -12.61 18.52
C LEU A 102 0.20 -12.31 18.57
N GLU A 103 1.05 -13.26 18.14
CA GLU A 103 2.50 -13.08 18.08
C GLU A 103 2.91 -12.07 16.99
N ASP A 104 2.25 -12.12 15.83
CA ASP A 104 2.52 -11.20 14.70
C ASP A 104 1.97 -9.79 14.96
N LEU A 105 0.89 -9.67 15.74
CA LEU A 105 0.32 -8.38 16.12
C LEU A 105 1.35 -7.51 16.85
N ASN A 106 2.14 -8.11 17.75
CA ASN A 106 3.19 -7.40 18.49
C ASN A 106 4.28 -6.83 17.56
N ARG A 107 4.67 -7.58 16.53
CA ARG A 107 5.63 -7.11 15.51
C ARG A 107 5.04 -5.98 14.67
N ALA A 108 3.80 -6.17 14.20
CA ALA A 108 3.10 -5.17 13.41
C ALA A 108 2.94 -3.85 14.18
N LEU A 109 2.63 -3.89 15.48
CA LEU A 109 2.51 -2.68 16.30
C LEU A 109 3.85 -2.01 16.58
N ALA A 110 4.94 -2.77 16.70
CA ALA A 110 6.29 -2.21 16.82
C ALA A 110 6.73 -1.49 15.53
N GLU A 111 6.33 -1.96 14.35
CA GLU A 111 6.56 -1.26 13.07
C GLU A 111 5.71 0.03 12.94
N LEU A 112 4.60 0.13 13.68
CA LEU A 112 3.66 1.26 13.60
C LEU A 112 3.93 2.36 14.62
N HIS A 113 4.66 2.01 15.67
CA HIS A 113 5.30 2.94 16.59
C HIS A 113 6.80 2.83 16.42
N PRO A 114 7.39 3.46 15.39
CA PRO A 114 8.81 3.74 15.42
C PRO A 114 9.01 4.70 16.60
N GLY A 115 9.35 4.16 17.77
CA GLY A 115 9.85 4.95 18.87
C GLY A 115 11.05 5.71 18.34
N GLN A 116 10.87 7.01 18.10
CA GLN A 116 11.84 7.89 17.46
C GLN A 116 12.61 7.20 16.33
N GLU A 117 12.05 7.23 15.12
CA GLU A 117 12.80 6.89 13.92
C GLU A 117 13.98 7.88 13.79
N GLU A 118 15.14 7.47 14.31
CA GLU A 118 16.42 7.94 13.82
C GLU A 118 16.44 7.74 12.29
N PRO A 119 17.12 8.62 11.53
CA PRO A 119 17.17 8.54 10.08
C PRO A 119 17.70 7.17 9.66
N HIS A 120 16.81 6.28 9.22
CA HIS A 120 17.21 4.91 8.97
C HIS A 120 17.93 4.76 7.63
N PRO A 121 19.00 3.94 7.58
CA PRO A 121 20.07 4.03 6.60
C PRO A 121 20.02 2.83 5.66
N ASN A 122 18.88 2.59 5.03
CA ASN A 122 18.80 1.69 3.89
C ASN A 122 18.29 2.46 2.68
N SER A 123 19.24 2.81 1.83
CA SER A 123 19.06 3.25 0.45
C SER A 123 17.87 2.53 -0.20
N PHE A 124 16.91 3.29 -0.74
CA PHE A 124 15.81 2.76 -1.54
C PHE A 124 15.82 3.45 -2.91
N PRO A 125 16.75 3.09 -3.82
CA PRO A 125 16.87 3.79 -5.09
C PRO A 125 15.66 3.56 -5.98
N VAL A 126 15.05 4.66 -6.42
CA VAL A 126 13.88 4.66 -7.30
C VAL A 126 14.30 5.08 -8.71
N LEU A 127 13.93 4.28 -9.70
CA LEU A 127 14.12 4.60 -11.12
C LEU A 127 12.83 5.20 -11.68
N VAL A 128 12.87 6.46 -12.13
CA VAL A 128 11.77 7.15 -12.80
C VAL A 128 11.99 7.10 -14.31
N VAL A 129 11.00 6.63 -15.07
CA VAL A 129 11.08 6.53 -16.53
C VAL A 129 9.98 7.39 -17.16
N GLU A 130 10.40 8.49 -17.78
CA GLU A 130 9.52 9.55 -18.30
C GLU A 130 10.23 10.29 -19.44
N ASP A 131 9.60 10.34 -20.63
CA ASP A 131 10.22 10.92 -21.82
C ASP A 131 10.23 12.45 -21.85
N LEU A 132 9.36 13.10 -21.08
CA LEU A 132 9.33 14.55 -20.97
C LEU A 132 10.20 15.04 -19.81
N ASP A 133 11.16 15.92 -20.10
CA ASP A 133 12.15 16.39 -19.12
C ASP A 133 11.51 17.04 -17.87
N SER A 134 10.64 18.03 -18.05
CA SER A 134 10.05 18.74 -16.91
C SER A 134 9.15 17.84 -16.04
N PRO A 135 8.23 17.03 -16.59
CA PRO A 135 7.52 16.03 -15.81
C PRO A 135 8.43 15.05 -15.08
N ARG A 136 9.50 14.56 -15.72
CA ARG A 136 10.46 13.63 -15.11
C ARG A 136 11.11 14.25 -13.88
N ASP A 137 11.63 15.46 -14.01
CA ASP A 137 12.31 16.18 -12.92
C ASP A 137 11.35 16.48 -11.76
N ILE A 138 10.11 16.88 -12.07
CA ILE A 138 9.08 17.12 -11.06
C ILE A 138 8.76 15.83 -10.28
N ILE A 139 8.65 14.68 -10.97
CA ILE A 139 8.38 13.40 -10.33
C ILE A 139 9.56 13.00 -9.42
N CYS A 140 10.80 13.19 -9.88
CA CYS A 140 11.99 12.89 -9.09
C CYS A 140 12.03 13.73 -7.81
N ILE A 141 11.93 15.06 -7.93
CA ILE A 141 11.90 16.00 -6.79
C ILE A 141 10.75 15.67 -5.84
N PHE A 142 9.59 15.31 -6.38
CA PHE A 142 8.45 14.94 -5.56
C PHE A 142 8.74 13.70 -4.72
N ILE A 143 9.27 12.63 -5.31
CA ILE A 143 9.62 11.39 -4.58
C ILE A 143 10.72 11.66 -3.54
N GLU A 144 11.73 12.46 -3.88
CA GLU A 144 12.78 12.88 -2.94
C GLU A 144 12.21 13.64 -1.74
N SER A 145 11.24 14.54 -1.97
CA SER A 145 10.57 15.28 -0.91
C SER A 145 9.78 14.41 0.08
N LEU A 146 9.52 13.15 -0.27
CA LEU A 146 8.87 12.14 0.60
C LEU A 146 9.88 11.35 1.44
N GLY A 147 11.18 11.65 1.34
CA GLY A 147 12.26 10.99 2.09
C GLY A 147 12.95 9.85 1.34
N PHE A 148 12.75 9.72 0.02
CA PHE A 148 13.46 8.76 -0.83
C PHE A 148 14.64 9.47 -1.51
N SER A 149 15.80 9.51 -0.86
CA SER A 149 16.94 10.35 -1.26
C SER A 149 17.69 9.92 -2.52
N GLU A 150 17.41 8.74 -3.07
CA GLU A 150 18.08 8.21 -4.26
C GLU A 150 17.06 8.01 -5.37
N VAL A 151 16.90 9.00 -6.25
CA VAL A 151 16.00 8.93 -7.39
C VAL A 151 16.78 9.19 -8.68
N THR A 152 16.67 8.28 -9.64
CA THR A 152 17.29 8.44 -10.96
C THR A 152 16.20 8.59 -12.01
N GLY A 153 16.23 9.67 -12.80
CA GLY A 153 15.37 9.83 -13.96
C GLY A 153 16.01 9.31 -15.24
N CYS A 154 15.26 8.55 -16.04
CA CYS A 154 15.60 8.15 -17.40
C CYS A 154 14.61 8.75 -18.40
N ALA A 155 15.12 9.28 -19.50
CA ALA A 155 14.34 9.92 -20.57
C ALA A 155 13.72 8.93 -21.56
N SER A 156 13.94 7.63 -21.38
CA SER A 156 13.38 6.58 -22.22
C SER A 156 13.46 5.22 -21.54
N ALA A 157 12.63 4.28 -22.00
CA ALA A 157 12.73 2.89 -21.58
C ALA A 157 14.10 2.27 -21.96
N ASP A 158 14.67 2.63 -23.11
CA ASP A 158 16.00 2.16 -23.53
C ASP A 158 17.10 2.54 -22.53
N GLU A 159 17.05 3.77 -22.01
CA GLU A 159 17.99 4.26 -21.01
C GLU A 159 17.79 3.54 -19.66
N ALA A 160 16.53 3.36 -19.26
CA ALA A 160 16.17 2.63 -18.05
C ALA A 160 16.65 1.17 -18.10
N LEU A 161 16.43 0.48 -19.23
CA LEU A 161 16.90 -0.90 -19.45
C LEU A 161 18.42 -0.99 -19.36
N LYS A 162 19.16 -0.07 -19.99
CA LYS A 162 20.64 -0.04 -19.88
C LYS A 162 21.12 0.18 -18.45
N SER A 163 20.41 1.00 -17.67
CA SER A 163 20.72 1.22 -16.26
C SER A 163 20.48 -0.06 -15.43
N LEU A 164 19.32 -0.71 -15.65
CA LEU A 164 18.95 -1.96 -14.99
C LEU A 164 19.87 -3.12 -15.37
N GLU A 165 20.37 -3.19 -16.60
CA GLU A 165 21.34 -4.21 -17.03
C GLU A 165 22.71 -4.00 -16.41
N ARG A 166 23.13 -2.74 -16.23
CA ARG A 166 24.42 -2.39 -15.63
C ARG A 166 24.48 -2.81 -14.17
N ASP A 167 23.41 -2.56 -13.41
CA ASP A 167 23.31 -2.97 -12.01
C ASP A 167 21.87 -3.41 -11.66
N PRO A 168 21.53 -4.71 -11.89
CA PRO A 168 20.19 -5.23 -11.67
C PRO A 168 19.69 -5.19 -10.23
N ASP A 169 20.59 -5.04 -9.25
CA ASP A 169 20.23 -5.07 -7.83
C ASP A 169 20.21 -3.67 -7.20
N HIS A 170 20.62 -2.63 -7.92
CA HIS A 170 20.70 -1.25 -7.41
C HIS A 170 19.31 -0.68 -7.11
N TYR A 171 18.42 -0.70 -8.10
CA TYR A 171 17.08 -0.14 -7.97
C TYR A 171 16.15 -1.05 -7.18
N LYS A 172 15.29 -0.45 -6.34
CA LYS A 172 14.29 -1.16 -5.51
C LYS A 172 12.85 -0.87 -5.91
N CYS A 173 12.65 0.09 -6.81
CA CYS A 173 11.37 0.40 -7.39
C CYS A 173 11.55 1.11 -8.74
N ILE A 174 10.63 0.85 -9.67
CA ILE A 174 10.47 1.60 -10.92
C ILE A 174 9.17 2.40 -10.83
N VAL A 175 9.21 3.65 -11.25
CA VAL A 175 8.03 4.49 -11.54
C VAL A 175 8.08 4.84 -13.03
N THR A 176 7.13 4.39 -13.83
CA THR A 176 7.19 4.54 -15.30
C THR A 176 5.91 5.18 -15.84
N ASP A 177 6.04 6.07 -16.83
CA ASP A 177 4.90 6.38 -17.70
C ASP A 177 4.61 5.19 -18.63
N ILE A 178 3.41 5.19 -19.18
CA ILE A 178 2.96 4.24 -20.19
C ILE A 178 3.18 4.78 -21.60
N ARG A 179 2.96 6.08 -21.82
CA ARG A 179 3.02 6.66 -23.16
C ARG A 179 4.38 7.29 -23.42
N MET A 180 5.32 6.44 -23.83
CA MET A 180 6.68 6.82 -24.21
C MET A 180 6.93 6.46 -25.69
N PRO A 181 7.79 7.21 -26.40
CA PRO A 181 8.16 6.89 -27.78
C PRO A 181 9.03 5.63 -27.85
N LYS A 182 8.97 4.95 -29.00
CA LYS A 182 9.70 3.71 -29.35
C LYS A 182 9.27 2.49 -28.53
N ILE A 183 9.51 2.50 -27.22
CA ILE A 183 9.12 1.45 -26.29
C ILE A 183 8.10 2.05 -25.34
N SER A 184 6.86 1.60 -25.43
CA SER A 184 5.81 2.01 -24.50
C SER A 184 6.07 1.45 -23.11
N GLY A 185 5.48 2.03 -22.07
CA GLY A 185 5.58 1.50 -20.71
C GLY A 185 4.99 0.10 -20.56
N LYS A 186 4.02 -0.29 -21.41
CA LYS A 186 3.51 -1.67 -21.46
C LYS A 186 4.61 -2.64 -21.91
N GLU A 187 5.25 -2.34 -23.04
CA GLU A 187 6.37 -3.13 -23.56
C GLU A 187 7.56 -3.14 -22.57
N PHE A 188 7.83 -2.00 -21.93
CA PHE A 188 8.86 -1.90 -20.89
C PHE A 188 8.57 -2.83 -19.70
N ILE A 189 7.33 -2.88 -19.20
CA ILE A 189 6.93 -3.81 -18.13
C ILE A 189 7.17 -5.26 -18.58
N GLU A 190 6.75 -5.63 -19.79
CA GLU A 190 6.96 -6.97 -20.35
C GLU A 190 8.45 -7.34 -20.41
N ILE A 191 9.29 -6.43 -20.89
CA ILE A 191 10.74 -6.64 -20.96
C ILE A 191 11.32 -6.85 -19.56
N VAL A 192 11.00 -5.97 -18.60
CA VAL A 192 11.48 -6.07 -17.22
C VAL A 192 11.03 -7.38 -16.57
N ARG A 193 9.80 -7.83 -16.83
CA ARG A 193 9.26 -9.08 -16.28
C ARG A 193 9.83 -10.33 -16.95
N SER A 194 10.22 -10.25 -18.21
CA SER A 194 10.93 -11.33 -18.90
C SER A 194 12.37 -11.52 -18.41
N HIS A 195 12.94 -10.50 -17.75
CA HIS A 195 14.31 -10.54 -17.26
C HIS A 195 14.40 -11.27 -15.90
N PRO A 196 15.13 -12.41 -15.78
CA PRO A 196 15.11 -13.26 -14.58
C PRO A 196 15.52 -12.56 -13.28
N ARG A 197 16.42 -11.57 -13.38
CA ARG A 197 16.87 -10.79 -12.21
C ARG A 197 15.95 -9.64 -11.84
N LEU A 198 15.07 -9.19 -12.72
CA LEU A 198 14.23 -8.00 -12.50
C LEU A 198 12.75 -8.36 -12.27
N GLN A 199 12.37 -9.63 -12.43
CA GLN A 199 11.00 -10.11 -12.23
C GLN A 199 10.40 -9.72 -10.87
N HIS A 200 11.23 -9.58 -9.84
CA HIS A 200 10.82 -9.23 -8.48
C HIS A 200 10.68 -7.72 -8.24
N LEU A 201 11.27 -6.89 -9.11
CA LEU A 201 11.36 -5.44 -8.94
C LEU A 201 9.97 -4.80 -9.05
N PRO A 202 9.48 -4.09 -8.01
CA PRO A 202 8.20 -3.41 -8.06
C PRO A 202 8.15 -2.35 -9.16
N ILE A 203 7.05 -2.32 -9.92
CA ILE A 203 6.80 -1.31 -10.96
C ILE A 203 5.51 -0.56 -10.63
N ILE A 204 5.60 0.74 -10.44
CA ILE A 204 4.46 1.65 -10.28
C ILE A 204 4.27 2.37 -11.61
N VAL A 205 3.07 2.28 -12.16
CA VAL A 205 2.71 3.01 -13.38
C VAL A 205 2.19 4.38 -13.02
N LEU A 206 2.76 5.44 -13.59
CA LEU A 206 2.33 6.82 -13.36
C LEU A 206 2.01 7.49 -14.69
N THR A 207 0.73 7.74 -14.97
CA THR A 207 0.31 8.24 -16.30
C THR A 207 -0.68 9.40 -16.22
N ALA A 208 -0.60 10.34 -17.17
CA ALA A 208 -1.58 11.43 -17.31
C ALA A 208 -2.88 10.99 -17.99
N HIS A 209 -2.85 9.88 -18.74
CA HIS A 209 -3.98 9.41 -19.53
C HIS A 209 -4.09 7.89 -19.44
N GLY A 210 -4.50 7.41 -18.27
CA GLY A 210 -4.88 6.02 -18.09
C GLY A 210 -6.32 5.83 -18.50
N THR A 211 -6.57 5.14 -19.61
CA THR A 211 -7.87 4.46 -19.72
C THR A 211 -7.87 3.29 -18.76
N LEU A 212 -9.06 2.92 -18.31
CA LEU A 212 -9.27 1.81 -17.42
C LEU A 212 -8.68 0.50 -17.97
N ASP A 213 -8.90 0.23 -19.25
CA ASP A 213 -8.35 -0.93 -19.94
C ASP A 213 -6.82 -0.93 -19.96
N MET A 214 -6.22 0.24 -20.13
CA MET A 214 -4.77 0.40 -20.17
C MET A 214 -4.13 0.13 -18.80
N LEU A 215 -4.76 0.57 -17.71
CA LEU A 215 -4.31 0.29 -16.35
C LEU A 215 -4.46 -1.20 -16.01
N VAL A 216 -5.59 -1.81 -16.39
CA VAL A 216 -5.83 -3.25 -16.25
C VAL A 216 -4.77 -4.06 -16.99
N ASP A 217 -4.45 -3.68 -18.22
CA ASP A 217 -3.40 -4.33 -19.01
C ASP A 217 -2.05 -4.24 -18.29
N CYS A 218 -1.66 -3.07 -17.81
CA CYS A 218 -0.38 -2.92 -17.10
C CYS A 218 -0.29 -3.81 -15.85
N LEU A 219 -1.39 -3.93 -15.10
CA LEU A 219 -1.46 -4.81 -13.94
C LEU A 219 -1.35 -6.30 -14.34
N ARG A 220 -1.97 -6.71 -15.46
CA ARG A 220 -1.84 -8.07 -16.01
C ARG A 220 -0.42 -8.37 -16.48
N LEU A 221 0.29 -7.36 -16.99
CA LEU A 221 1.69 -7.47 -17.40
C LEU A 221 2.66 -7.51 -16.20
N GLY A 222 2.20 -7.25 -14.98
CA GLY A 222 3.01 -7.35 -13.77
C GLY A 222 3.39 -6.03 -13.12
N ALA A 223 2.70 -4.93 -13.44
CA ALA A 223 2.79 -3.72 -12.62
C ALA A 223 2.31 -4.02 -11.19
N SER A 224 3.01 -3.48 -10.21
CA SER A 224 2.72 -3.63 -8.78
C SER A 224 1.65 -2.64 -8.32
N GLY A 225 1.58 -1.46 -8.92
CA GLY A 225 0.63 -0.41 -8.61
C GLY A 225 0.49 0.60 -9.74
N PHE A 226 -0.46 1.51 -9.61
CA PHE A 226 -0.62 2.61 -10.55
C PHE A 226 -1.07 3.90 -9.85
N LEU A 227 -0.77 5.01 -10.49
CA LEU A 227 -1.09 6.37 -10.07
C LEU A 227 -1.46 7.20 -11.30
N ILE A 228 -2.35 8.17 -11.10
CA ILE A 228 -2.70 9.16 -12.13
C ILE A 228 -1.93 10.44 -11.87
N LYS A 229 -1.39 11.05 -12.92
CA LYS A 229 -0.73 12.36 -12.82
C LYS A 229 -1.78 13.47 -12.74
N PRO A 230 -1.59 14.48 -11.87
CA PRO A 230 -0.58 14.55 -10.81
C PRO A 230 -0.98 13.68 -9.60
N PRO A 231 -0.06 12.87 -9.04
CA PRO A 231 -0.38 12.03 -7.90
C PRO A 231 -0.47 12.87 -6.62
N LYS A 232 -1.37 12.51 -5.70
CA LYS A 232 -1.40 13.07 -4.34
C LYS A 232 -0.23 12.53 -3.52
N LYS A 233 0.21 13.29 -2.52
CA LYS A 233 1.29 12.92 -1.60
C LYS A 233 1.02 11.57 -0.93
N GLU A 234 -0.20 11.38 -0.43
CA GLU A 234 -0.60 10.20 0.31
C GLU A 234 -0.62 8.96 -0.60
N ASP A 235 -1.03 9.12 -1.86
CA ASP A 235 -1.07 8.04 -2.84
C ASP A 235 0.33 7.58 -3.26
N MET A 236 1.22 8.53 -3.55
CA MET A 236 2.62 8.22 -3.88
C MET A 236 3.35 7.55 -2.71
N MET A 237 3.22 8.12 -1.50
CA MET A 237 3.83 7.56 -0.30
C MET A 237 3.34 6.13 -0.03
N ARG A 238 2.04 5.86 -0.23
CA ARG A 238 1.46 4.52 -0.10
C ARG A 238 2.08 3.54 -1.08
N GLU A 239 2.13 3.85 -2.37
CA GLU A 239 2.64 2.93 -3.38
C GLU A 239 4.14 2.66 -3.20
N LEU A 240 4.94 3.69 -2.87
CA LEU A 240 6.37 3.51 -2.59
C LEU A 240 6.62 2.69 -1.31
N SER A 241 5.83 2.92 -0.25
CA SER A 241 5.91 2.10 0.97
C SER A 241 5.54 0.64 0.71
N ARG A 242 4.56 0.41 -0.18
CA ARG A 242 4.16 -0.94 -0.60
C ARG A 242 5.24 -1.60 -1.45
N ALA A 243 5.83 -0.87 -2.40
CA ALA A 243 6.97 -1.34 -3.20
C ALA A 243 8.13 -1.77 -2.29
N ARG A 244 8.46 -0.98 -1.27
CA ARG A 244 9.51 -1.32 -0.29
C ARG A 244 9.28 -2.67 0.41
N ARG A 245 8.03 -2.98 0.76
CA ARG A 245 7.69 -4.28 1.38
C ARG A 245 7.85 -5.45 0.40
N ILE A 246 7.47 -5.26 -0.87
CA ILE A 246 7.62 -6.28 -1.92
C ILE A 246 9.10 -6.58 -2.13
N ASP A 247 9.93 -5.53 -2.26
CA ASP A 247 11.37 -5.62 -2.43
C ASP A 247 12.05 -6.33 -1.24
N GLN A 248 11.76 -5.92 0.00
CA GLN A 248 12.33 -6.51 1.22
C GLN A 248 12.05 -8.01 1.34
N LYS A 249 10.87 -8.46 0.93
CA LYS A 249 10.49 -9.89 0.98
C LYS A 249 10.95 -10.68 -0.25
N LYS A 250 11.50 -10.01 -1.27
CA LYS A 250 11.76 -10.57 -2.61
C LYS A 250 10.57 -11.36 -3.16
N GLU A 251 9.36 -10.93 -2.80
CA GLU A 251 8.14 -11.56 -3.28
C GLU A 251 7.98 -11.24 -4.76
N ALA A 252 7.51 -12.19 -5.55
CA ALA A 252 7.08 -11.89 -6.90
C ALA A 252 5.96 -10.82 -6.81
N PRO A 253 6.03 -9.73 -7.59
CA PRO A 253 4.99 -8.73 -7.60
C PRO A 253 3.68 -9.41 -7.94
N ARG A 254 2.68 -9.25 -7.07
CA ARG A 254 1.37 -9.86 -7.26
C ARG A 254 0.80 -9.41 -8.60
N LEU A 255 0.67 -10.33 -9.56
CA LEU A 255 -0.13 -10.13 -10.76
C LEU A 255 -1.57 -9.85 -10.31
N ALA A 256 -2.18 -8.77 -10.77
CA ALA A 256 -3.59 -8.54 -10.48
C ALA A 256 -4.42 -9.67 -11.09
N SER A 257 -5.26 -10.29 -10.27
CA SER A 257 -6.21 -11.29 -10.76
C SER A 257 -7.23 -10.64 -11.70
N TYR A 258 -7.82 -11.46 -12.58
CA TYR A 258 -8.88 -11.01 -13.50
C TYR A 258 -10.03 -10.29 -12.77
N GLN A 259 -10.39 -10.74 -11.58
CA GLN A 259 -11.45 -10.16 -10.75
C GLN A 259 -11.07 -8.78 -10.19
N GLU A 260 -9.79 -8.55 -9.86
CA GLU A 260 -9.30 -7.26 -9.38
C GLU A 260 -9.28 -6.22 -10.49
N ALA A 261 -8.94 -6.63 -11.71
CA ALA A 261 -9.06 -5.79 -12.89
C ALA A 261 -10.53 -5.35 -13.14
N GLU A 262 -11.49 -6.27 -13.02
CA GLU A 262 -12.92 -5.97 -13.17
C GLU A 262 -13.49 -5.09 -12.03
N TYR A 263 -12.94 -5.20 -10.82
CA TYR A 263 -13.35 -4.33 -9.72
C TYR A 263 -12.80 -2.90 -9.87
N ILE A 264 -11.53 -2.77 -10.25
CA ILE A 264 -10.94 -1.47 -10.61
C ILE A 264 -11.71 -0.86 -11.77
N ARG A 265 -12.18 -1.69 -12.72
CA ARG A 265 -13.07 -1.25 -13.81
C ARG A 265 -14.25 -0.45 -13.29
N LYS A 266 -14.99 -1.05 -12.37
CA LYS A 266 -16.20 -0.46 -11.78
C LYS A 266 -15.93 0.85 -11.02
N LEU A 267 -14.84 0.91 -10.25
CA LEU A 267 -14.51 2.11 -9.43
C LEU A 267 -14.14 3.34 -10.25
N VAL A 268 -13.41 3.18 -11.36
CA VAL A 268 -13.02 4.31 -12.21
C VAL A 268 -14.21 4.79 -13.05
N GLU A 269 -15.12 3.89 -13.43
CA GLU A 269 -16.39 4.26 -14.07
C GLU A 269 -17.28 5.09 -13.16
N GLU A 270 -17.37 4.72 -11.87
CA GLU A 270 -18.13 5.48 -10.87
C GLU A 270 -17.56 6.89 -10.61
N GLN A 271 -16.24 7.07 -10.72
CA GLN A 271 -15.60 8.40 -10.60
C GLN A 271 -15.75 9.30 -11.84
N LYS A 272 -16.16 8.76 -13.00
CA LYS A 272 -16.43 9.56 -14.21
C LYS A 272 -17.84 10.15 -14.26
N VAL A 273 -18.72 9.78 -13.33
CA VAL A 273 -20.13 10.21 -13.28
C VAL A 273 -20.31 11.45 -12.38
N THR A 274 -19.23 12.01 -11.83
CA THR A 274 -19.24 13.24 -10.99
C THR A 274 -18.46 14.35 -11.68
#